data_AF-A0A0H2V4W6-F1
#
_entry.id   AF-A0A0H2V4W6-F1
#
_cell.length_a   1.000
_cell.length_b   1.000
_cell.length_c   1.000
_cell.angle_alpha   90.00
_cell.angle_beta   90.00
_cell.angle_gamma   90.00
#
_symmetry.space_group_name_H-M   'P 1'
#
loop_
_entity.id
_entity.type
_entity.pdbx_description
1 polymer ?
#
loop_
_entity_poly.entity_id
_entity_poly.type
_entity_poly.pdbx_seq_one_letter_code
_entity_poly.pdbx_strand_id
1 'polypeptide(L)'
;MFTGKYCEHLPLYRQSEIFARQGVELSRALLSNWVDACCQLMTPLNDALYRYVMNTRKLHTDDTPVKVLAPGLKKTKTGRIWTYVRDDRNAGSSSPPAVWFAYSPNRQGKHPEQHLRPFRGILQADAFTGYDRLFSAEREGGALTEVACCAHARRKIHDVYISSKSAMAEEALKRISELYAIEDEIRGLPESERLAVRQQRSKALLTSLHEWMVEKNGTLSKKSRLGEAFSYVLNQWDALCYYRDDGLAEADNNTAERALRAVCLGKKNSYDLCQILSPKRPYAAPGASLYRGLKNLKQSDCILDFTNSYSGILAP
;
A
#
# COMPACT_ATOMS: atom_id res chain seq x y z
N MET A 1 9.97 -22.49 -11.98
CA MET A 1 8.50 -22.38 -11.82
C MET A 1 8.09 -21.20 -10.94
N PHE A 2 8.43 -21.17 -9.65
CA PHE A 2 8.03 -20.09 -8.73
C PHE A 2 8.53 -18.71 -9.16
N THR A 3 9.83 -18.56 -9.42
CA THR A 3 10.43 -17.33 -9.99
C THR A 3 9.66 -16.87 -11.23
N GLY A 4 9.43 -17.81 -12.16
CA GLY A 4 8.59 -17.63 -13.34
C GLY A 4 7.23 -17.01 -13.02
N LYS A 5 6.45 -17.61 -12.11
CA LYS A 5 5.08 -17.15 -11.84
C LYS A 5 5.03 -15.79 -11.14
N TYR A 6 6.01 -15.50 -10.28
CA TYR A 6 5.91 -14.37 -9.33
C TYR A 6 6.88 -13.23 -9.61
N CYS A 7 8.14 -13.52 -9.90
CA CYS A 7 9.16 -12.52 -10.24
C CYS A 7 9.09 -12.14 -11.74
N GLU A 8 8.89 -13.12 -12.62
CA GLU A 8 8.84 -12.93 -14.08
C GLU A 8 7.39 -12.76 -14.60
N HIS A 9 6.39 -12.88 -13.72
CA HIS A 9 4.95 -12.75 -14.02
C HIS A 9 4.43 -13.69 -15.13
N LEU A 10 5.07 -14.84 -15.30
CA LEU A 10 4.82 -15.84 -16.35
C LEU A 10 3.72 -16.84 -15.93
N PRO A 11 2.52 -16.80 -16.53
CA PRO A 11 1.40 -17.65 -16.12
C PRO A 11 1.69 -19.14 -16.34
N LEU A 12 1.09 -20.00 -15.52
CA LEU A 12 1.36 -21.46 -15.53
C LEU A 12 1.09 -22.13 -16.88
N TYR A 13 0.21 -21.57 -17.73
CA TYR A 13 -0.01 -22.10 -19.08
C TYR A 13 1.19 -21.84 -20.01
N ARG A 14 1.81 -20.65 -19.96
CA ARG A 14 3.04 -20.37 -20.72
C ARG A 14 4.22 -21.19 -20.20
N GLN A 15 4.30 -21.44 -18.89
CA GLN A 15 5.32 -22.33 -18.32
C GLN A 15 5.15 -23.76 -18.83
N SER A 16 3.92 -24.29 -18.82
CA SER A 16 3.57 -25.59 -19.41
C SER A 16 4.01 -25.70 -20.88
N GLU A 17 3.69 -24.69 -21.71
CA GLU A 17 4.14 -24.64 -23.11
C GLU A 17 5.67 -24.54 -23.29
N ILE A 18 6.39 -23.87 -22.37
CA ILE A 18 7.85 -23.75 -22.43
C ILE A 18 8.53 -25.09 -22.09
N PHE A 19 8.01 -25.82 -21.10
CA PHE A 19 8.50 -27.16 -20.78
C PHE A 19 8.17 -28.18 -21.89
N ALA A 20 7.00 -28.10 -22.51
CA ALA A 20 6.64 -28.95 -23.65
C ALA A 20 7.62 -28.78 -24.84
N ARG A 21 8.05 -27.55 -25.13
CA ARG A 21 9.10 -27.26 -26.15
C ARG A 21 10.48 -27.82 -25.80
N GLN A 22 10.70 -28.22 -24.54
CA GLN A 22 11.91 -28.90 -24.06
C GLN A 22 11.71 -30.43 -23.94
N GLY A 23 10.57 -30.96 -24.42
CA GLY A 23 10.22 -32.38 -24.32
C GLY A 23 9.65 -32.82 -22.98
N VAL A 24 9.25 -31.87 -22.11
CA VAL A 24 8.81 -32.14 -20.73
C VAL A 24 7.33 -31.76 -20.55
N GLU A 25 6.44 -32.74 -20.67
CA GLU A 25 4.99 -32.54 -20.55
C GLU A 25 4.54 -32.32 -19.10
N LEU A 26 4.36 -31.05 -18.70
CA LEU A 26 3.86 -30.67 -17.38
C LEU A 26 2.49 -30.00 -17.47
N SER A 27 1.45 -30.68 -16.98
CA SER A 27 0.09 -30.16 -17.03
C SER A 27 -0.12 -28.95 -16.11
N ARG A 28 -1.01 -28.02 -16.52
CA ARG A 28 -1.36 -26.84 -15.72
C ARG A 28 -1.89 -27.19 -14.33
N ALA A 29 -2.56 -28.33 -14.18
CA ALA A 29 -3.05 -28.82 -12.90
C ALA A 29 -1.90 -29.28 -11.99
N LEU A 30 -0.91 -30.01 -12.52
CA LEU A 30 0.29 -30.41 -11.79
C LEU A 30 1.08 -29.18 -11.31
N LEU A 31 1.31 -28.21 -12.19
CA LEU A 31 1.99 -26.95 -11.84
C LEU A 31 1.21 -26.15 -10.77
N SER A 32 -0.13 -26.18 -10.79
CA SER A 32 -0.93 -25.52 -9.74
C SER A 32 -0.87 -26.27 -8.41
N ASN A 33 -0.86 -27.61 -8.42
CA ASN A 33 -0.71 -28.41 -7.20
C ASN A 33 0.67 -28.22 -6.56
N TRP A 34 1.72 -28.05 -7.36
CA TRP A 34 3.06 -27.70 -6.88
C TRP A 34 3.12 -26.27 -6.32
N VAL A 35 2.37 -25.32 -6.90
CA VAL A 35 2.19 -24.00 -6.28
C VAL A 35 1.55 -24.15 -4.90
N ASP A 36 0.40 -24.81 -4.79
CA ASP A 36 -0.33 -25.00 -3.52
C ASP A 36 0.55 -25.68 -2.44
N ALA A 37 1.34 -26.69 -2.82
CA ALA A 37 2.21 -27.41 -1.89
C ALA A 37 3.36 -26.54 -1.35
N CYS A 38 4.07 -25.82 -2.23
CA CYS A 38 5.11 -24.89 -1.80
C CYS A 38 4.54 -23.70 -1.01
N CYS A 39 3.34 -23.21 -1.37
CA CYS A 39 2.62 -22.19 -0.62
C CYS A 39 2.39 -22.60 0.85
N GLN A 40 1.92 -23.83 1.08
CA GLN A 40 1.76 -24.37 2.44
C GLN A 40 3.09 -24.43 3.22
N LEU A 41 4.18 -24.86 2.58
CA LEU A 41 5.52 -24.93 3.19
C LEU A 41 6.09 -23.53 3.54
N MET A 42 5.68 -22.47 2.84
CA MET A 42 6.11 -21.09 3.13
C MET A 42 5.35 -20.43 4.29
N THR A 43 4.34 -21.07 4.89
CA THR A 43 3.56 -20.48 6.00
C THR A 43 4.43 -19.91 7.15
N PRO A 44 5.47 -20.61 7.66
CA PRO A 44 6.30 -20.08 8.73
C PRO A 44 7.14 -18.84 8.32
N LEU A 45 7.49 -18.74 7.03
CA LEU A 45 8.17 -17.57 6.46
C LEU A 45 7.21 -16.38 6.36
N ASN A 46 5.98 -16.58 5.88
CA ASN A 46 4.92 -15.56 5.96
C ASN A 46 4.74 -15.05 7.40
N ASP A 47 4.64 -15.97 8.37
CA ASP A 47 4.36 -15.60 9.75
C ASP A 47 5.53 -14.82 10.36
N ALA A 48 6.77 -15.07 9.91
CA ALA A 48 7.96 -14.29 10.26
C ALA A 48 7.97 -12.92 9.56
N LEU A 49 7.67 -12.86 8.26
CA LEU A 49 7.58 -11.64 7.46
C LEU A 49 6.50 -10.69 8.01
N TYR A 50 5.31 -11.20 8.34
CA TYR A 50 4.25 -10.45 9.00
C TYR A 50 4.73 -9.83 10.32
N ARG A 51 5.37 -10.63 11.19
CA ARG A 51 5.94 -10.13 12.45
C ARG A 51 7.03 -9.09 12.24
N TYR A 52 7.89 -9.26 11.22
CA TYR A 52 8.96 -8.29 10.91
C TYR A 52 8.41 -6.97 10.35
N VAL A 53 7.43 -7.03 9.45
CA VAL A 53 6.76 -5.85 8.89
C VAL A 53 5.99 -5.11 9.99
N MET A 54 5.19 -5.82 10.80
CA MET A 54 4.38 -5.19 11.86
C MET A 54 5.21 -4.70 13.08
N ASN A 55 6.46 -5.13 13.25
CA ASN A 55 7.35 -4.67 14.31
C ASN A 55 8.17 -3.43 13.89
N THR A 56 7.47 -2.32 13.64
CA THR A 56 8.03 -1.02 13.22
C THR A 56 7.24 0.13 13.85
N ARG A 57 7.76 1.37 13.79
CA ARG A 57 7.02 2.59 14.18
C ARG A 57 6.14 3.17 13.06
N LYS A 58 6.44 2.86 11.79
CA LYS A 58 5.70 3.37 10.61
C LYS A 58 5.44 2.26 9.59
N LEU A 59 4.20 2.17 9.11
CA LEU A 59 3.82 1.36 7.95
C LEU A 59 3.23 2.22 6.84
N HIS A 60 3.61 1.92 5.61
CA HIS A 60 2.93 2.38 4.40
C HIS A 60 1.85 1.35 3.99
N THR A 61 0.63 1.80 3.68
CA THR A 61 -0.46 0.93 3.21
C THR A 61 -1.20 1.51 2.01
N ASP A 62 -1.58 0.64 1.07
CA ASP A 62 -2.42 0.90 -0.10
C ASP A 62 -3.04 -0.44 -0.53
N ASP A 63 -4.01 -0.45 -1.44
CA ASP A 63 -4.58 -1.70 -1.94
C ASP A 63 -5.03 -1.66 -3.40
N THR A 64 -4.82 -2.76 -4.13
CA THR A 64 -5.05 -2.84 -5.57
C THR A 64 -6.15 -3.84 -5.94
N PRO A 65 -7.07 -3.50 -6.88
CA PRO A 65 -8.11 -4.43 -7.30
C PRO A 65 -7.55 -5.59 -8.13
N VAL A 66 -8.11 -6.77 -7.90
CA VAL A 66 -7.75 -8.03 -8.59
C VAL A 66 -9.02 -8.79 -9.00
N LYS A 67 -8.97 -9.43 -10.17
CA LYS A 67 -10.07 -10.22 -10.71
C LYS A 67 -9.86 -11.70 -10.38
N VAL A 68 -10.74 -12.25 -9.55
CA VAL A 68 -10.71 -13.65 -9.12
C VAL A 68 -11.88 -14.40 -9.77
N LEU A 69 -11.64 -15.61 -10.26
CA LEU A 69 -12.69 -16.47 -10.79
C LEU A 69 -13.70 -16.83 -9.69
N ALA A 70 -14.99 -16.85 -10.02
CA ALA A 70 -16.04 -17.42 -9.16
C ALA A 70 -16.50 -18.77 -9.77
N PRO A 71 -16.03 -19.92 -9.22
CA PRO A 71 -16.38 -21.23 -9.75
C PRO A 71 -17.90 -21.44 -9.86
N GLY A 72 -18.32 -22.14 -10.91
CA GLY A 72 -19.74 -22.38 -11.22
C GLY A 72 -20.49 -21.20 -11.85
N LEU A 73 -20.06 -19.94 -11.63
CA LEU A 73 -20.84 -18.76 -12.05
C LEU A 73 -20.43 -18.15 -13.41
N LYS A 74 -19.37 -18.66 -14.06
CA LYS A 74 -18.76 -18.10 -15.30
C LYS A 74 -18.45 -16.58 -15.22
N LYS A 75 -18.24 -16.05 -14.01
CA LYS A 75 -18.03 -14.62 -13.71
C LYS A 75 -16.78 -14.43 -12.86
N THR A 76 -16.20 -13.23 -12.90
CA THR A 76 -15.15 -12.81 -11.95
C THR A 76 -15.74 -11.96 -10.83
N LYS A 77 -15.15 -12.04 -9.64
CA LYS A 77 -15.36 -11.09 -8.54
C LYS A 77 -14.13 -10.17 -8.42
N THR A 78 -14.33 -8.95 -7.96
CA THR A 78 -13.22 -8.02 -7.68
C THR A 78 -12.82 -8.13 -6.21
N GLY A 79 -11.75 -8.88 -5.94
CA GLY A 79 -11.07 -8.83 -4.64
C GLY A 79 -10.08 -7.67 -4.59
N ARG A 80 -9.37 -7.55 -3.48
CA ARG A 80 -8.29 -6.56 -3.26
C ARG A 80 -7.04 -7.28 -2.76
N ILE A 81 -5.86 -6.78 -3.13
CA ILE A 81 -4.59 -7.09 -2.47
C ILE A 81 -4.12 -5.83 -1.77
N TRP A 82 -4.03 -5.88 -0.45
CA TRP A 82 -3.47 -4.85 0.43
C TRP A 82 -1.96 -5.03 0.49
N THR A 83 -1.23 -3.92 0.49
CA THR A 83 0.21 -3.87 0.78
C THR A 83 0.44 -3.27 2.16
N TYR A 84 1.42 -3.80 2.88
CA TYR A 84 1.93 -3.25 4.13
C TYR A 84 3.45 -3.22 4.03
N VAL A 85 4.04 -2.03 3.93
CA VAL A 85 5.47 -1.86 3.65
C VAL A 85 6.18 -1.20 4.82
N ARG A 86 7.21 -1.89 5.32
CA ARG A 86 8.26 -1.38 6.20
C ARG A 86 9.43 -0.97 5.32
N ASP A 87 9.63 0.32 5.10
CA ASP A 87 10.77 0.86 4.34
C ASP A 87 11.07 2.29 4.81
N ASP A 88 12.08 2.40 5.69
CA ASP A 88 12.48 3.64 6.35
C ASP A 88 13.83 4.16 5.82
N ARG A 89 14.27 3.68 4.66
CA ARG A 89 15.55 4.11 4.03
C ARG A 89 15.55 5.61 3.67
N ASN A 90 14.38 6.19 3.41
CA ASN A 90 14.18 7.63 3.25
C ASN A 90 14.50 8.44 4.54
N ALA A 91 14.52 7.79 5.71
CA ALA A 91 14.88 8.36 7.02
C ALA A 91 16.26 7.87 7.51
N GLY A 92 17.14 7.44 6.59
CA GLY A 92 18.48 6.95 6.90
C GLY A 92 18.54 5.54 7.50
N SER A 93 17.41 4.81 7.59
CA SER A 93 17.38 3.49 8.24
C SER A 93 18.14 2.42 7.43
N SER A 94 19.03 1.71 8.12
CA SER A 94 19.72 0.51 7.62
C SER A 94 18.92 -0.79 7.78
N SER A 95 17.70 -0.73 8.34
CA SER A 95 16.80 -1.89 8.43
C SER A 95 16.47 -2.43 7.04
N PRO A 96 16.57 -3.75 6.76
CA PRO A 96 16.11 -4.34 5.51
C PRO A 96 14.64 -3.98 5.23
N PRO A 97 14.30 -3.43 4.05
CA PRO A 97 12.92 -3.14 3.69
C PRO A 97 12.15 -4.43 3.45
N ALA A 98 10.88 -4.45 3.82
CA ALA A 98 10.00 -5.61 3.64
C ALA A 98 8.57 -5.18 3.30
N VAL A 99 7.90 -5.99 2.48
CA VAL A 99 6.49 -5.87 2.18
C VAL A 99 5.76 -7.15 2.54
N TRP A 100 4.64 -7.01 3.23
CA TRP A 100 3.67 -8.08 3.43
C TRP A 100 2.40 -7.79 2.65
N PHE A 101 1.88 -8.80 1.95
CA PHE A 101 0.66 -8.70 1.14
C PHE A 101 -0.46 -9.56 1.72
N ALA A 102 -1.67 -9.02 1.77
CA ALA A 102 -2.88 -9.75 2.15
C ALA A 102 -3.97 -9.60 1.09
N TYR A 103 -4.78 -10.63 0.87
CA TYR A 103 -5.97 -10.54 0.01
C TYR A 103 -7.26 -10.49 0.82
N SER A 104 -8.23 -9.73 0.31
CA SER A 104 -9.61 -9.78 0.78
C SER A 104 -10.60 -9.90 -0.39
N PRO A 105 -11.79 -10.49 -0.17
CA PRO A 105 -12.81 -10.64 -1.21
C PRO A 105 -13.53 -9.32 -1.58
N ASN A 106 -13.28 -8.21 -0.87
CA ASN A 106 -13.82 -6.86 -1.14
C ASN A 106 -13.02 -5.76 -0.40
N ARG A 107 -13.23 -4.47 -0.72
CA ARG A 107 -12.56 -3.30 -0.10
C ARG A 107 -13.24 -2.83 1.20
N GLN A 108 -13.64 -3.71 2.12
CA GLN A 108 -14.22 -3.30 3.42
C GLN A 108 -13.12 -2.97 4.45
N GLY A 109 -13.29 -1.89 5.22
CA GLY A 109 -12.32 -1.46 6.25
C GLY A 109 -12.00 -2.51 7.31
N LYS A 110 -12.93 -3.44 7.57
CA LYS A 110 -12.73 -4.57 8.48
C LYS A 110 -11.51 -5.44 8.16
N HIS A 111 -11.03 -5.44 6.91
CA HIS A 111 -9.84 -6.21 6.52
C HIS A 111 -8.56 -5.54 7.04
N PRO A 112 -8.23 -4.26 6.72
CA PRO A 112 -7.11 -3.58 7.37
C PRO A 112 -7.30 -3.43 8.90
N GLU A 113 -8.51 -3.27 9.43
CA GLU A 113 -8.79 -3.38 10.88
C GLU A 113 -8.25 -4.71 11.46
N GLN A 114 -8.53 -5.84 10.80
CA GLN A 114 -8.04 -7.15 11.23
C GLN A 114 -6.53 -7.33 11.00
N HIS A 115 -6.02 -6.94 9.83
CA HIS A 115 -4.61 -7.11 9.45
C HIS A 115 -3.67 -6.35 10.40
N LEU A 116 -4.06 -5.12 10.78
CA LEU A 116 -3.28 -4.21 11.62
C LEU A 116 -3.62 -4.32 13.10
N ARG A 117 -4.45 -5.28 13.55
CA ARG A 117 -4.87 -5.43 14.97
C ARG A 117 -3.71 -5.39 15.99
N PRO A 118 -2.52 -6.00 15.78
CA PRO A 118 -1.39 -5.86 16.71
C PRO A 118 -0.55 -4.59 16.48
N PHE A 119 -0.65 -3.92 15.32
CA PHE A 119 0.18 -2.77 14.97
C PHE A 119 -0.19 -1.51 15.77
N ARG A 120 0.81 -0.68 16.07
CA ARG A 120 0.73 0.60 16.80
C ARG A 120 1.72 1.59 16.15
N GLY A 121 1.42 2.89 16.22
CA GLY A 121 2.25 3.93 15.62
C GLY A 121 1.65 4.47 14.32
N ILE A 122 2.52 4.88 13.40
CA ILE A 122 2.17 5.65 12.20
C ILE A 122 1.70 4.72 11.09
N LEU A 123 0.54 5.03 10.52
CA LEU A 123 0.03 4.41 9.29
C LEU A 123 -0.11 5.48 8.20
N GLN A 124 0.72 5.34 7.16
CA GLN A 124 0.71 6.23 6.01
C GLN A 124 -0.11 5.63 4.87
N ALA A 125 -1.11 6.36 4.38
CA ALA A 125 -2.17 5.82 3.51
C ALA A 125 -2.62 6.78 2.38
N ASP A 126 -3.51 6.31 1.49
CA ASP A 126 -4.45 7.19 0.80
C ASP A 126 -5.63 7.55 1.73
N ALA A 127 -6.33 8.65 1.46
CA ALA A 127 -7.54 9.06 2.17
C ALA A 127 -8.75 8.16 1.83
N PHE A 128 -8.60 6.85 2.02
CA PHE A 128 -9.66 5.88 1.81
C PHE A 128 -10.41 5.63 3.12
N THR A 129 -11.71 5.94 3.11
CA THR A 129 -12.58 5.87 4.31
C THR A 129 -12.76 4.47 4.93
N GLY A 130 -12.20 3.42 4.32
CA GLY A 130 -12.04 2.13 5.01
C GLY A 130 -10.93 2.13 6.06
N TYR A 131 -10.11 3.18 6.16
CA TYR A 131 -9.09 3.35 7.19
C TYR A 131 -9.56 4.18 8.39
N ASP A 132 -10.65 4.95 8.31
CA ASP A 132 -11.11 5.88 9.37
C ASP A 132 -11.14 5.25 10.78
N ARG A 133 -11.60 3.99 10.87
CA ARG A 133 -11.67 3.20 12.12
C ARG A 133 -10.31 2.86 12.73
N LEU A 134 -9.24 2.92 11.94
CA LEU A 134 -7.87 2.73 12.43
C LEU A 134 -7.39 3.92 13.27
N PHE A 135 -7.94 5.11 13.01
CA PHE A 135 -7.58 6.37 13.66
C PHE A 135 -8.56 6.75 14.79
N SER A 136 -9.66 6.01 14.94
CA SER A 136 -10.58 6.18 16.09
C SER A 136 -9.93 5.76 17.41
N ALA A 137 -10.16 6.56 18.46
CA ALA A 137 -9.79 6.21 19.84
C ALA A 137 -10.52 4.95 20.35
N GLU A 138 -11.65 4.58 19.75
CA GLU A 138 -12.41 3.36 20.07
C GLU A 138 -11.76 2.07 19.55
N ARG A 139 -10.70 2.18 18.72
CA ARG A 139 -9.99 1.03 18.18
C ARG A 139 -9.43 0.14 19.29
N GLU A 140 -9.59 -1.17 19.14
CA GLU A 140 -8.95 -2.15 20.02
C GLU A 140 -7.43 -1.97 20.00
N GLY A 141 -6.88 -1.47 21.11
CA GLY A 141 -5.46 -1.13 21.25
C GLY A 141 -5.10 0.34 21.05
N GLY A 142 -6.08 1.22 20.89
CA GLY A 142 -5.91 2.65 20.66
C GLY A 142 -5.79 3.03 19.18
N ALA A 143 -5.95 4.32 18.89
CA ALA A 143 -5.80 4.88 17.55
C ALA A 143 -4.39 4.64 16.97
N LEU A 144 -4.31 4.49 15.66
CA LEU A 144 -3.08 4.70 14.90
C LEU A 144 -2.91 6.20 14.60
N THR A 145 -1.67 6.62 14.35
CA THR A 145 -1.37 7.97 13.88
C THR A 145 -1.54 8.01 12.36
N GLU A 146 -2.44 8.84 11.85
CA GLU A 146 -2.69 8.98 10.41
C GLU A 146 -1.62 9.86 9.74
N VAL A 147 -1.11 9.41 8.59
CA VAL A 147 -0.38 10.26 7.64
C VAL A 147 -0.99 10.10 6.25
N ALA A 148 -1.54 11.17 5.71
CA ALA A 148 -2.13 11.18 4.38
C ALA A 148 -1.07 11.42 3.29
N CYS A 149 -1.36 11.00 2.05
CA CYS A 149 -0.43 11.10 0.93
C CYS A 149 -0.55 12.44 0.19
N CYS A 150 0.48 13.30 0.28
CA CYS A 150 0.52 14.60 -0.41
C CYS A 150 0.38 14.46 -1.94
N ALA A 151 0.94 13.41 -2.56
CA ALA A 151 0.80 13.15 -3.99
C ALA A 151 -0.67 12.94 -4.41
N HIS A 152 -1.51 12.32 -3.57
CA HIS A 152 -2.94 12.14 -3.86
C HIS A 152 -3.72 13.46 -3.78
N ALA A 153 -3.38 14.31 -2.81
CA ALA A 153 -3.91 15.66 -2.68
C ALA A 153 -3.50 16.54 -3.88
N ARG A 154 -2.20 16.57 -4.19
CA ARG A 154 -1.60 17.29 -5.34
C ARG A 154 -2.20 16.85 -6.68
N ARG A 155 -2.43 15.54 -6.88
CA ARG A 155 -2.97 14.97 -8.12
C ARG A 155 -4.33 15.59 -8.49
N LYS A 156 -5.22 15.81 -7.51
CA LYS A 156 -6.54 16.45 -7.74
C LYS A 156 -6.42 17.89 -8.26
N ILE A 157 -5.51 18.69 -7.69
CA ILE A 157 -5.25 20.06 -8.13
C ILE A 157 -4.62 20.07 -9.53
N HIS A 158 -3.67 19.16 -9.77
CA HIS A 158 -3.04 18.95 -11.07
C HIS A 158 -4.05 18.59 -12.17
N ASP A 159 -4.97 17.67 -11.90
CA ASP A 159 -5.99 17.24 -12.86
C ASP A 159 -7.01 18.36 -13.18
N VAL A 160 -7.16 19.35 -12.29
CA VAL A 160 -7.83 20.62 -12.60
C VAL A 160 -6.95 21.47 -13.52
N TYR A 161 -5.71 21.78 -13.12
CA TYR A 161 -4.79 22.62 -13.89
C TYR A 161 -4.58 22.14 -15.33
N ILE A 162 -4.37 20.84 -15.56
CA ILE A 162 -4.23 20.26 -16.90
C ILE A 162 -5.47 20.53 -17.77
N SER A 163 -6.66 20.49 -17.18
CA SER A 163 -7.94 20.63 -17.88
C SER A 163 -8.44 22.07 -18.05
N SER A 164 -7.92 23.04 -17.29
CA SER A 164 -8.46 24.41 -17.25
C SER A 164 -7.42 25.53 -17.31
N LYS A 165 -6.13 25.22 -17.12
CA LYS A 165 -5.03 26.20 -16.99
C LYS A 165 -5.32 27.33 -15.99
N SER A 166 -6.07 27.00 -14.93
CA SER A 166 -6.34 27.93 -13.84
C SER A 166 -5.05 28.34 -13.12
N ALA A 167 -4.70 29.63 -13.16
CA ALA A 167 -3.57 30.20 -12.42
C ALA A 167 -3.65 29.97 -10.91
N MET A 168 -4.86 29.81 -10.34
CA MET A 168 -5.04 29.43 -8.93
C MET A 168 -4.65 27.97 -8.68
N ALA A 169 -4.93 27.04 -9.61
CA ALA A 169 -4.43 25.68 -9.51
C ALA A 169 -2.90 25.61 -9.72
N GLU A 170 -2.34 26.50 -10.56
CA GLU A 170 -0.91 26.62 -10.81
C GLU A 170 -0.13 27.14 -9.58
N GLU A 171 -0.57 28.23 -8.96
CA GLU A 171 0.02 28.76 -7.71
C GLU A 171 -0.07 27.75 -6.55
N ALA A 172 -1.16 26.99 -6.46
CA ALA A 172 -1.26 25.89 -5.49
C ALA A 172 -0.22 24.79 -5.74
N LEU A 173 -0.01 24.39 -7.01
CA LEU A 173 1.02 23.40 -7.37
C LEU A 173 2.44 23.93 -7.13
N LYS A 174 2.67 25.22 -7.35
CA LYS A 174 3.96 25.89 -7.08
C LYS A 174 4.29 25.87 -5.59
N ARG A 175 3.39 26.34 -4.71
CA ARG A 175 3.56 26.29 -3.25
C ARG A 175 3.78 24.86 -2.74
N ILE A 176 3.10 23.88 -3.33
CA ILE A 176 3.33 22.47 -3.04
C ILE A 176 4.73 22.02 -3.50
N SER A 177 5.23 22.49 -4.65
CA SER A 177 6.59 22.15 -5.13
C SER A 177 7.72 22.72 -4.25
N GLU A 178 7.49 23.87 -3.60
CA GLU A 178 8.44 24.46 -2.63
C GLU A 178 8.62 23.56 -1.40
N LEU A 179 7.58 22.81 -1.00
CA LEU A 179 7.67 21.77 0.04
C LEU A 179 8.42 20.52 -0.45
N TYR A 180 8.15 20.05 -1.67
CA TYR A 180 8.85 18.89 -2.24
C TYR A 180 10.36 19.13 -2.41
N ALA A 181 10.79 20.35 -2.74
CA ALA A 181 12.21 20.68 -2.78
C ALA A 181 12.93 20.41 -1.44
N ILE A 182 12.30 20.78 -0.32
CA ILE A 182 12.82 20.49 1.04
C ILE A 182 12.85 18.97 1.29
N GLU A 183 11.79 18.25 0.91
CA GLU A 183 11.69 16.79 1.08
C GLU A 183 12.59 15.97 0.13
N ASP A 184 13.10 16.58 -0.94
CA ASP A 184 14.17 16.04 -1.79
C ASP A 184 15.56 16.29 -1.16
N GLU A 185 15.81 17.50 -0.64
CA GLU A 185 17.07 17.84 0.04
C GLU A 185 17.36 16.96 1.28
N ILE A 186 16.35 16.64 2.08
CA ILE A 186 16.52 15.90 3.35
C ILE A 186 16.39 14.37 3.21
N ARG A 187 16.25 13.84 1.99
CA ARG A 187 15.98 12.41 1.79
C ARG A 187 17.21 11.55 2.12
N GLY A 188 17.03 10.59 3.02
CA GLY A 188 18.09 9.72 3.50
C GLY A 188 18.84 10.26 4.72
N LEU A 189 18.57 11.51 5.15
CA LEU A 189 19.07 12.01 6.43
C LEU A 189 18.34 11.32 7.61
N PRO A 190 18.97 11.27 8.81
CA PRO A 190 18.32 10.79 10.02
C PRO A 190 17.04 11.56 10.37
N GLU A 191 16.10 10.85 10.99
CA GLU A 191 14.83 11.35 11.53
C GLU A 191 14.94 12.70 12.25
N SER A 192 15.94 12.88 13.12
CA SER A 192 16.16 14.13 13.87
C SER A 192 16.53 15.32 12.99
N GLU A 193 17.33 15.10 11.94
CA GLU A 193 17.73 16.14 10.98
C GLU A 193 16.55 16.51 10.07
N ARG A 194 15.82 15.50 9.56
CA ARG A 194 14.59 15.71 8.79
C ARG A 194 13.58 16.56 9.58
N LEU A 195 13.34 16.21 10.84
CA LEU A 195 12.44 16.94 11.74
C LEU A 195 12.91 18.39 11.96
N ALA A 196 14.20 18.61 12.24
CA ALA A 196 14.74 19.96 12.45
C ALA A 196 14.52 20.86 11.21
N VAL A 197 14.85 20.37 10.01
CA VAL A 197 14.68 21.12 8.76
C VAL A 197 13.19 21.37 8.46
N ARG A 198 12.31 20.39 8.71
CA ARG A 198 10.85 20.54 8.55
C ARG A 198 10.24 21.57 9.50
N GLN A 199 10.68 21.62 10.75
CA GLN A 199 10.26 22.65 11.71
C GLN A 199 10.78 24.04 11.33
N GLN A 200 12.00 24.15 10.78
CA GLN A 200 12.60 25.42 10.38
C GLN A 200 12.03 25.99 9.07
N ARG A 201 11.78 25.14 8.06
CA ARG A 201 11.41 25.57 6.69
C ARG A 201 9.97 25.17 6.33
N SER A 202 9.67 23.88 6.31
CA SER A 202 8.38 23.36 5.82
C SER A 202 7.19 23.89 6.63
N LYS A 203 7.37 24.15 7.93
CA LYS A 203 6.35 24.70 8.84
C LYS A 203 5.74 26.01 8.36
N ALA A 204 6.57 26.99 8.01
CA ALA A 204 6.09 28.30 7.56
C ALA A 204 5.39 28.23 6.20
N LEU A 205 5.92 27.41 5.28
CA LEU A 205 5.32 27.17 3.97
C LEU A 205 3.97 26.46 4.07
N LEU A 206 3.84 25.46 4.96
CA LEU A 206 2.56 24.80 5.23
C LEU A 206 1.52 25.77 5.82
N THR A 207 1.89 26.61 6.78
CA THR A 207 0.97 27.64 7.31
C THR A 207 0.49 28.60 6.22
N SER A 208 1.41 29.15 5.41
CA SER A 208 1.04 30.06 4.31
C SER A 208 0.21 29.37 3.22
N LEU A 209 0.45 28.08 2.95
CA LEU A 209 -0.35 27.28 2.03
C LEU A 209 -1.76 27.04 2.57
N HIS A 210 -1.91 26.76 3.87
CA HIS A 210 -3.21 26.58 4.52
C HIS A 210 -4.06 27.85 4.45
N GLU A 211 -3.52 28.97 4.92
CA GLU A 211 -4.19 30.27 4.97
C GLU A 211 -4.67 30.70 3.58
N TRP A 212 -3.77 30.59 2.59
CA TRP A 212 -4.09 30.88 1.19
C TRP A 212 -5.14 29.91 0.60
N MET A 213 -5.08 28.61 0.91
CA MET A 213 -6.09 27.65 0.45
C MET A 213 -7.46 27.90 1.07
N VAL A 214 -7.53 28.23 2.36
CA VAL A 214 -8.79 28.60 3.05
C VAL A 214 -9.38 29.86 2.43
N GLU A 215 -8.58 30.92 2.27
CA GLU A 215 -8.99 32.18 1.66
C GLU A 215 -9.53 31.95 0.23
N LYS A 216 -8.78 31.25 -0.62
CA LYS A 216 -9.19 31.00 -2.00
C LYS A 216 -10.40 30.05 -2.07
N ASN A 217 -10.48 29.00 -1.27
CA ASN A 217 -11.64 28.10 -1.26
C ASN A 217 -12.94 28.83 -0.84
N GLY A 218 -12.84 29.86 0.00
CA GLY A 218 -13.97 30.74 0.33
C GLY A 218 -14.53 31.53 -0.87
N THR A 219 -13.70 31.81 -1.88
CA THR A 219 -14.11 32.48 -3.14
C THR A 219 -14.65 31.52 -4.20
N LEU A 220 -14.43 30.21 -4.05
CA LEU A 220 -14.79 29.21 -5.05
C LEU A 220 -16.20 28.67 -4.84
N SER A 221 -16.92 28.43 -5.94
CA SER A 221 -18.17 27.67 -5.88
C SER A 221 -17.89 26.24 -5.39
N LYS A 222 -18.68 25.77 -4.42
CA LYS A 222 -18.61 24.40 -3.88
C LYS A 222 -18.87 23.29 -4.93
N LYS A 223 -19.35 23.65 -6.12
CA LYS A 223 -19.53 22.76 -7.29
C LYS A 223 -18.43 22.91 -8.35
N SER A 224 -17.39 23.70 -8.08
CA SER A 224 -16.24 23.83 -8.96
C SER A 224 -15.21 22.75 -8.65
N ARG A 225 -14.64 22.12 -9.69
CA ARG A 225 -13.62 21.07 -9.51
C ARG A 225 -12.40 21.53 -8.71
N LEU A 226 -12.07 22.82 -8.72
CA LEU A 226 -11.01 23.39 -7.88
C LEU A 226 -11.42 23.52 -6.41
N GLY A 227 -12.66 23.96 -6.14
CA GLY A 227 -13.20 24.02 -4.77
C GLY A 227 -13.37 22.62 -4.16
N GLU A 228 -13.76 21.62 -4.97
CA GLU A 228 -13.75 20.21 -4.57
C GLU A 228 -12.33 19.70 -4.25
N ALA A 229 -11.33 20.07 -5.05
CA ALA A 229 -9.94 19.70 -4.81
C ALA A 229 -9.36 20.37 -3.55
N PHE A 230 -9.57 21.68 -3.35
CA PHE A 230 -9.13 22.39 -2.15
C PHE A 230 -9.87 21.90 -0.90
N SER A 231 -11.19 21.66 -0.99
CA SER A 231 -11.95 21.11 0.14
C SER A 231 -11.47 19.70 0.52
N TYR A 232 -11.06 18.85 -0.45
CA TYR A 232 -10.43 17.57 -0.13
C TYR A 232 -9.09 17.73 0.60
N VAL A 233 -8.25 18.70 0.21
CA VAL A 233 -6.96 18.97 0.87
C VAL A 233 -7.18 19.49 2.30
N LEU A 234 -8.10 20.45 2.47
CA LEU A 234 -8.41 21.06 3.77
C LEU A 234 -9.09 20.07 4.73
N ASN A 235 -9.98 19.20 4.24
CA ASN A 235 -10.62 18.13 5.03
C ASN A 235 -9.62 17.05 5.51
N GLN A 236 -8.37 17.08 5.06
CA GLN A 236 -7.32 16.11 5.37
C GLN A 236 -6.05 16.81 5.89
N TRP A 237 -6.15 18.09 6.26
CA TRP A 237 -4.99 18.96 6.43
C TRP A 237 -4.02 18.48 7.50
N ASP A 238 -4.52 18.07 8.66
CA ASP A 238 -3.67 17.63 9.78
C ASP A 238 -2.90 16.34 9.44
N ALA A 239 -3.59 15.36 8.85
CA ALA A 239 -2.97 14.12 8.36
C ALA A 239 -1.99 14.36 7.20
N LEU A 240 -2.25 15.34 6.33
CA LEU A 240 -1.32 15.77 5.27
C LEU A 240 -0.12 16.57 5.81
N CYS A 241 -0.23 17.16 7.00
CA CYS A 241 0.84 17.96 7.62
C CYS A 241 1.66 17.18 8.65
N TYR A 242 1.18 16.04 9.15
CA TYR A 242 1.82 15.33 10.26
C TYR A 242 3.31 15.01 10.03
N TYR A 243 3.72 14.77 8.78
CA TYR A 243 5.13 14.55 8.43
C TYR A 243 6.06 15.69 8.86
N ARG A 244 5.55 16.91 9.04
CA ARG A 244 6.30 18.06 9.57
C ARG A 244 6.80 17.82 11.01
N ASP A 245 6.00 17.12 11.81
CA ASP A 245 6.16 17.00 13.27
C ASP A 245 6.73 15.64 13.70
N ASP A 246 6.88 14.68 12.77
CA ASP A 246 7.59 13.42 12.95
C ASP A 246 8.58 13.18 11.79
N GLY A 247 9.85 12.89 12.10
CA GLY A 247 10.92 12.73 11.10
C GLY A 247 10.98 11.37 10.39
N LEU A 248 10.25 10.37 10.88
CA LEU A 248 10.14 9.04 10.27
C LEU A 248 9.05 9.04 9.19
N ALA A 249 7.99 9.83 9.37
CA ALA A 249 6.93 10.03 8.38
C ALA A 249 7.45 10.65 7.07
N GLU A 250 6.85 10.26 5.95
CA GLU A 250 7.09 10.84 4.62
C GLU A 250 5.96 11.83 4.27
N ALA A 251 6.18 12.76 3.34
CA ALA A 251 5.08 13.48 2.71
C ALA A 251 4.21 12.56 1.81
N ASP A 252 4.81 11.50 1.23
CA ASP A 252 4.19 10.67 0.20
C ASP A 252 4.15 9.18 0.55
N ASN A 253 3.01 8.57 0.29
CA ASN A 253 2.81 7.11 0.36
C ASN A 253 3.35 6.34 -0.88
N ASN A 254 4.27 6.95 -1.65
CA ASN A 254 4.82 6.37 -2.89
C ASN A 254 5.51 5.02 -2.66
N THR A 255 5.94 4.73 -1.42
CA THR A 255 6.45 3.42 -1.00
C THR A 255 5.44 2.29 -1.20
N ALA A 256 4.17 2.50 -0.83
CA ALA A 256 3.10 1.53 -1.06
C ALA A 256 2.77 1.40 -2.56
N GLU A 257 2.64 2.53 -3.28
CA GLU A 257 2.42 2.53 -4.74
C GLU A 257 3.52 1.74 -5.48
N ARG A 258 4.80 1.92 -5.09
CA ARG A 258 5.95 1.18 -5.66
C ARG A 258 5.85 -0.32 -5.41
N ALA A 259 5.56 -0.75 -4.18
CA ALA A 259 5.44 -2.17 -3.85
C ALA A 259 4.31 -2.87 -4.63
N LEU A 260 3.17 -2.18 -4.82
CA LEU A 260 2.06 -2.70 -5.62
C LEU A 260 2.35 -2.80 -7.13
N ARG A 261 3.46 -2.23 -7.65
CA ARG A 261 3.81 -2.37 -9.08
C ARG A 261 4.02 -3.84 -9.49
N ALA A 262 4.67 -4.65 -8.67
CA ALA A 262 4.86 -6.08 -8.94
C ALA A 262 3.51 -6.82 -9.07
N VAL A 263 2.58 -6.57 -8.13
CA VAL A 263 1.21 -7.11 -8.17
C VAL A 263 0.44 -6.61 -9.41
N CYS A 264 0.62 -5.33 -9.77
CA CYS A 264 -0.01 -4.70 -10.93
C CYS A 264 0.54 -5.17 -12.28
N LEU A 265 1.78 -5.64 -12.35
CA LEU A 265 2.34 -6.31 -13.53
C LEU A 265 1.81 -7.75 -13.60
N GLY A 266 1.91 -8.52 -12.52
CA GLY A 266 1.40 -9.90 -12.44
C GLY A 266 -0.06 -10.04 -12.85
N LYS A 267 -0.95 -9.16 -12.36
CA LYS A 267 -2.39 -9.20 -12.67
C LYS A 267 -2.78 -8.84 -14.11
N LYS A 268 -1.83 -8.35 -14.94
CA LYS A 268 -2.04 -8.24 -16.41
C LYS A 268 -1.88 -9.59 -17.11
N ASN A 269 -1.06 -10.49 -16.56
CA ASN A 269 -0.72 -11.79 -17.14
C ASN A 269 -1.53 -12.97 -16.56
N SER A 270 -2.15 -12.80 -15.38
CA SER A 270 -2.80 -13.89 -14.64
C SER A 270 -4.01 -13.43 -13.82
N TYR A 271 -5.10 -14.19 -13.87
CA TYR A 271 -6.22 -14.08 -12.92
C TYR A 271 -5.92 -14.78 -11.57
N ASP A 272 -4.95 -15.70 -11.56
CA ASP A 272 -4.68 -16.61 -10.45
C ASP A 272 -3.66 -16.09 -9.41
N LEU A 273 -3.40 -14.77 -9.36
CA LEU A 273 -2.57 -14.17 -8.29
C LEU A 273 -3.16 -14.39 -6.89
N CYS A 274 -4.47 -14.59 -6.79
CA CYS A 274 -5.18 -14.68 -5.51
C CYS A 274 -5.26 -16.10 -4.94
N GLN A 275 -4.80 -17.13 -5.68
CA GLN A 275 -4.63 -18.49 -5.13
C GLN A 275 -3.78 -18.48 -3.86
N ILE A 276 -2.83 -17.54 -3.81
CA ILE A 276 -1.73 -17.49 -2.85
C ILE A 276 -2.03 -16.57 -1.67
N LEU A 277 -3.09 -15.76 -1.64
CA LEU A 277 -3.20 -14.68 -0.63
C LEU A 277 -4.41 -14.80 0.31
N SER A 278 -5.17 -15.89 0.22
CA SER A 278 -6.41 -16.09 1.00
C SER A 278 -6.17 -16.93 2.26
N PRO A 279 -6.18 -16.35 3.49
CA PRO A 279 -6.18 -17.13 4.72
C PRO A 279 -7.57 -17.70 5.01
N LYS A 280 -7.70 -19.03 5.14
CA LYS A 280 -8.94 -19.68 5.64
C LYS A 280 -9.17 -19.55 7.14
N ARG A 281 -8.17 -19.11 7.90
CA ARG A 281 -8.30 -18.82 9.33
C ARG A 281 -8.39 -17.31 9.53
N PRO A 282 -9.34 -16.79 10.32
CA PRO A 282 -9.15 -15.46 10.91
C PRO A 282 -7.88 -15.51 11.76
N TYR A 283 -7.08 -14.43 11.75
CA TYR A 283 -5.94 -14.30 12.66
C TYR A 283 -6.41 -14.34 14.12
N ALA A 284 -6.27 -15.51 14.75
CA ALA A 284 -6.34 -15.67 16.19
C ALA A 284 -4.99 -15.24 16.80
N ALA A 285 -5.03 -14.61 17.97
CA ALA A 285 -3.81 -14.20 18.66
C ALA A 285 -2.95 -15.42 19.07
N PRO A 286 -1.61 -15.28 19.18
CA PRO A 286 -0.74 -16.37 19.62
C PRO A 286 -1.16 -16.89 21.01
N GLY A 287 -1.56 -18.16 21.08
CA GLY A 287 -1.96 -18.83 22.33
C GLY A 287 -3.17 -19.79 22.20
N ALA A 288 -4.01 -19.64 21.18
CA ALA A 288 -5.20 -20.47 21.01
C ALA A 288 -4.90 -21.90 20.49
N SER A 289 -4.64 -22.83 21.40
CA SER A 289 -4.64 -24.27 21.09
C SER A 289 -6.07 -24.77 20.86
N LEU A 290 -6.33 -25.43 19.71
CA LEU A 290 -7.48 -26.34 19.55
C LEU A 290 -7.35 -27.22 18.28
N TYR A 291 -7.00 -28.49 18.49
CA TYR A 291 -7.21 -29.56 17.49
C TYR A 291 -8.61 -30.17 17.67
N ARG A 292 -9.50 -30.01 16.68
CA ARG A 292 -10.41 -31.09 16.20
C ARG A 292 -11.35 -30.62 15.08
N GLY A 293 -11.53 -31.50 14.10
CA GLY A 293 -12.76 -31.64 13.31
C GLY A 293 -13.11 -30.54 12.31
N LEU A 294 -12.91 -30.83 11.02
CA LEU A 294 -13.87 -30.52 9.95
C LEU A 294 -13.47 -31.28 8.67
N LYS A 295 -14.22 -32.34 8.32
CA LYS A 295 -14.19 -32.92 6.98
C LYS A 295 -15.02 -32.02 6.04
N ASN A 296 -14.72 -32.04 4.74
CA ASN A 296 -15.45 -31.33 3.67
C ASN A 296 -15.24 -29.80 3.56
N LEU A 297 -14.02 -29.35 3.25
CA LEU A 297 -13.75 -28.02 2.67
C LEU A 297 -12.85 -28.15 1.44
N LYS A 298 -13.10 -27.35 0.39
CA LYS A 298 -12.31 -27.37 -0.87
C LYS A 298 -11.09 -26.43 -0.81
N GLN A 299 -10.10 -26.69 -1.67
CA GLN A 299 -8.69 -26.29 -1.55
C GLN A 299 -8.37 -24.87 -2.11
N SER A 300 -7.40 -24.15 -1.48
CA SER A 300 -6.71 -22.87 -1.87
C SER A 300 -6.25 -22.07 -0.63
N ASP A 301 -4.95 -21.72 -0.46
CA ASP A 301 -4.36 -21.07 0.76
C ASP A 301 -2.99 -20.33 0.53
N CYS A 302 -2.56 -19.48 1.51
CA CYS A 302 -1.44 -18.49 1.66
C CYS A 302 0.02 -18.79 1.16
N ILE A 303 1.04 -17.90 0.98
CA ILE A 303 1.32 -16.41 0.82
C ILE A 303 2.68 -16.20 0.06
N LEU A 304 2.94 -15.00 -0.54
CA LEU A 304 4.22 -14.60 -1.18
C LEU A 304 5.10 -13.68 -0.30
N ASP A 305 6.42 -13.84 -0.44
CA ASP A 305 7.48 -12.92 0.01
C ASP A 305 8.14 -12.26 -1.22
N PHE A 306 8.60 -11.01 -1.09
CA PHE A 306 9.34 -10.26 -2.12
C PHE A 306 10.52 -9.47 -1.52
N THR A 307 11.36 -10.16 -0.75
CA THR A 307 12.65 -9.62 -0.29
C THR A 307 13.75 -9.72 -1.37
N ASN A 308 14.42 -8.60 -1.64
CA ASN A 308 15.60 -8.42 -2.52
C ASN A 308 15.51 -8.80 -4.01
N SER A 309 15.08 -7.85 -4.87
CA SER A 309 15.57 -7.74 -6.26
C SER A 309 15.36 -6.36 -6.94
N TYR A 310 15.37 -5.25 -6.20
CA TYR A 310 15.25 -3.88 -6.77
C TYR A 310 16.38 -2.94 -6.32
N SER A 311 17.58 -3.16 -6.88
CA SER A 311 18.79 -2.36 -6.64
C SER A 311 19.42 -1.79 -7.91
N GLY A 312 18.70 -1.77 -9.04
CA GLY A 312 19.30 -1.45 -10.35
C GLY A 312 18.40 -0.80 -11.42
N ILE A 313 17.21 -0.28 -11.07
CA ILE A 313 16.34 0.44 -12.03
C ILE A 313 15.70 1.68 -11.39
N LEU A 314 16.49 2.76 -11.27
CA LEU A 314 16.16 4.15 -11.62
C LEU A 314 17.13 5.13 -10.93
N ALA A 315 17.91 5.83 -11.75
CA ALA A 315 18.50 7.14 -11.44
C ALA A 315 18.94 7.80 -12.77
N PRO A 316 18.56 9.06 -13.04
CA PRO A 316 17.44 9.80 -12.47
C PRO A 316 16.07 9.24 -12.87
#